data_AF-A0A6J1HNV7-F1
#
_entry.id   AF-A0A6J1HNV7-F1
#
_cell.length_a   1.000
_cell.length_b   1.000
_cell.length_c   1.000
_cell.angle_alpha   90.00
_cell.angle_beta   90.00
_cell.angle_gamma   90.00
#
_symmetry.space_group_name_H-M   'P 1'
#
loop_
_entity.id
_entity.type
_entity.pdbx_description
1 polymer ?
#
loop_
_entity_poly.entity_id
_entity_poly.type
_entity_poly.pdbx_seq_one_letter_code
_entity_poly.pdbx_strand_id
1 'polypeptide(L)'
;MAEDAEFEAKAGDLLCQFERILESDLLIDEIGFIHPSQFSKLKEEAGSSKSATSEIMGYDSSDFWLQDHKLGISTEILHPLYIAARNTFMAATRKYRSFCNQDAQTVAGDHLSELSNSFNIVESEVMKHSRALLLLSCDFGTAWNSRKFILSKKQHLSMYLDELLLSKLVLSYFPKSEQAWCHRRWVIKLLVQKGYTVEEILKKESELVERIAEMYKMNYRAWNHRCWLVSYMPREQVLNEVKKTRKWAALHVADNCCFHYRRRLILKILEDTTCTEISSGLTVDIYQMWKEELDWDEMLIKRYVGREALWIHRRFLLACWMIHFVSDPNTCEQEGEISNNFHFFLENELNLVNSCSFIPNDDFEDFQAQATYSGAYLLWLIKNCPKPNMIQLEEKLKACNLKTLLYKVCPEGRYSLWKSLMDSIENSH
;
A
#
# COMPACT_ATOMS: atom_id res chain seq x y z
N MET A 1 -28.62 -22.21 -31.71
CA MET A 1 -27.91 -21.87 -32.97
C MET A 1 -28.21 -20.46 -33.45
N ALA A 2 -29.47 -20.09 -33.75
CA ALA A 2 -29.79 -18.71 -34.16
C ALA A 2 -29.70 -17.70 -32.99
N GLU A 3 -30.26 -18.04 -31.82
CA GLU A 3 -30.19 -17.22 -30.60
C GLU A 3 -28.74 -17.04 -30.10
N ASP A 4 -27.91 -18.09 -30.19
CA ASP A 4 -26.49 -18.02 -29.81
C ASP A 4 -25.71 -17.07 -30.74
N ALA A 5 -26.01 -17.10 -32.05
CA ALA A 5 -25.36 -16.22 -33.02
C ALA A 5 -25.78 -14.75 -32.85
N GLU A 6 -27.04 -14.50 -32.53
CA GLU A 6 -27.54 -13.15 -32.21
C GLU A 6 -26.91 -12.61 -30.91
N PHE A 7 -26.80 -13.46 -29.88
CA PHE A 7 -26.09 -13.13 -28.65
C PHE A 7 -24.62 -12.78 -28.89
N GLU A 8 -23.90 -13.60 -29.67
CA GLU A 8 -22.49 -13.34 -30.01
C GLU A 8 -22.32 -12.05 -30.82
N ALA A 9 -23.21 -11.79 -31.78
CA ALA A 9 -23.18 -10.56 -32.56
C ALA A 9 -23.41 -9.32 -31.69
N LYS A 10 -24.42 -9.35 -30.81
CA LYS A 10 -24.70 -8.26 -29.86
C LYS A 10 -23.54 -8.05 -28.89
N ALA A 11 -22.98 -9.12 -28.35
CA ALA A 11 -21.82 -9.06 -27.45
C ALA A 11 -20.58 -8.48 -28.14
N GLY A 12 -20.36 -8.83 -29.41
CA GLY A 12 -19.30 -8.27 -30.24
C GLY A 12 -19.47 -6.77 -30.49
N ASP A 13 -20.69 -6.31 -30.79
CA ASP A 13 -20.97 -4.87 -30.96
C ASP A 13 -20.74 -4.09 -29.66
N LEU A 14 -21.20 -4.63 -28.52
CA LEU A 14 -20.94 -4.03 -27.20
C LEU A 14 -19.44 -3.87 -26.91
N LEU A 15 -18.63 -4.89 -27.25
CA LEU A 15 -17.17 -4.79 -27.12
C LEU A 15 -16.58 -3.70 -28.02
N CYS A 16 -17.01 -3.64 -29.29
CA CYS A 16 -16.57 -2.61 -30.23
C CYS A 16 -16.94 -1.19 -29.75
N GLN A 17 -18.12 -1.01 -29.16
CA GLN A 17 -18.50 0.27 -28.55
C GLN A 17 -17.62 0.60 -27.35
N PHE A 18 -17.43 -0.36 -26.44
CA PHE A 18 -16.60 -0.17 -25.25
C PHE A 18 -15.15 0.20 -25.60
N GLU A 19 -14.54 -0.50 -26.54
CA GLU A 19 -13.17 -0.22 -26.99
C GLU A 19 -13.06 1.15 -27.67
N ARG A 20 -14.05 1.54 -28.49
CA ARG A 20 -14.10 2.88 -29.08
C ARG A 20 -14.16 3.98 -28.03
N ILE A 21 -14.95 3.81 -26.97
CA ILE A 21 -15.01 4.75 -25.85
C ILE A 21 -13.63 4.88 -25.20
N LEU A 22 -12.98 3.75 -24.90
CA LEU A 22 -11.66 3.72 -24.27
C LEU A 22 -10.55 4.32 -25.14
N GLU A 23 -10.67 4.25 -26.46
CA GLU A 23 -9.75 4.86 -27.43
C GLU A 23 -10.00 6.35 -27.62
N SER A 24 -11.26 6.78 -27.51
CA SER A 24 -11.67 8.18 -27.71
C SER A 24 -11.34 9.07 -26.50
N ASP A 25 -11.43 8.52 -25.29
CA ASP A 25 -11.09 9.22 -24.07
C ASP A 25 -10.00 8.48 -23.29
N LEU A 26 -8.76 8.95 -23.45
CA LEU A 26 -7.58 8.43 -22.74
C LEU A 26 -7.47 8.93 -21.30
N LEU A 27 -8.29 9.91 -20.91
CA LEU A 27 -8.25 10.54 -19.59
C LEU A 27 -9.20 9.88 -18.59
N ILE A 28 -9.96 8.86 -19.01
CA ILE A 28 -10.87 8.11 -18.14
C ILE A 28 -10.12 7.68 -16.87
N ASP A 29 -10.57 8.17 -15.73
CA ASP A 29 -9.89 8.01 -14.44
C ASP A 29 -10.70 7.17 -13.43
N GLU A 30 -11.95 6.84 -13.76
CA GLU A 30 -12.84 6.03 -12.93
C GLU A 30 -13.87 5.26 -13.77
N ILE A 31 -14.19 4.04 -13.33
CA ILE A 31 -15.25 3.19 -13.92
C ILE A 31 -16.27 2.81 -12.85
N GLY A 32 -17.55 2.99 -13.17
CA GLY A 32 -18.66 2.56 -12.34
C GLY A 32 -19.53 1.50 -13.04
N PHE A 33 -20.02 0.53 -12.26
CA PHE A 33 -21.04 -0.41 -12.73
C PHE A 33 -22.40 0.08 -12.24
N ILE A 34 -23.26 0.46 -13.17
CA ILE A 34 -24.45 1.25 -12.89
C ILE A 34 -25.69 0.45 -13.22
N HIS A 35 -26.66 0.45 -12.31
CA HIS A 35 -27.94 -0.20 -12.59
C HIS A 35 -28.70 0.60 -13.67
N PRO A 36 -29.32 -0.04 -14.68
CA PRO A 36 -30.02 0.64 -15.79
C PRO A 36 -30.99 1.74 -15.35
N SER A 37 -31.70 1.53 -14.23
CA SER A 37 -32.64 2.51 -13.69
C SER A 37 -32.00 3.84 -13.25
N GLN A 38 -30.68 3.88 -13.06
CA GLN A 38 -29.94 5.07 -12.64
C GLN A 38 -29.41 5.89 -13.83
N PHE A 39 -29.38 5.34 -15.04
CA PHE A 39 -28.88 6.04 -16.23
C PHE A 39 -29.70 7.28 -16.56
N SER A 40 -31.03 7.22 -16.44
CA SER A 40 -31.89 8.37 -16.72
C SER A 40 -31.58 9.54 -15.79
N LYS A 41 -31.36 9.25 -14.50
CA LYS A 41 -31.02 10.27 -13.50
C LYS A 41 -29.65 10.89 -13.77
N LEU A 42 -28.66 10.07 -14.13
CA LEU A 42 -27.32 10.57 -14.50
C LEU A 42 -27.35 11.43 -15.76
N LYS A 43 -28.20 11.08 -16.75
CA LYS A 43 -28.41 11.90 -17.95
C LYS A 43 -29.13 13.21 -17.65
N GLU A 44 -30.05 13.24 -16.69
CA GLU A 44 -30.70 14.48 -16.24
C GLU A 44 -29.72 15.40 -15.49
N GLU A 45 -28.90 14.85 -14.59
CA GLU A 45 -27.87 15.59 -13.85
C GLU A 45 -26.77 16.14 -14.77
N ALA A 46 -26.51 15.48 -15.90
CA ALA A 46 -25.57 15.91 -16.93
C ALA A 46 -25.94 17.24 -17.64
N GLY A 47 -27.21 17.66 -17.57
CA GLY A 47 -27.73 18.81 -18.31
C GLY A 47 -27.92 18.55 -19.81
N SER A 48 -28.34 19.59 -20.56
CA SER A 48 -28.68 19.48 -22.00
C SER A 48 -27.48 19.41 -22.96
N SER A 49 -26.26 19.24 -22.44
CA SER A 49 -25.10 18.98 -23.29
C SER A 49 -25.24 17.59 -23.91
N LYS A 50 -24.92 17.46 -25.21
CA LYS A 50 -24.81 16.13 -25.83
C LYS A 50 -23.87 15.27 -24.98
N SER A 51 -24.33 14.09 -24.56
CA SER A 51 -23.51 13.17 -23.77
C SER A 51 -22.24 12.85 -24.58
N ALA A 52 -21.06 12.84 -23.95
CA ALA A 52 -19.82 12.50 -24.65
C ALA A 52 -19.89 11.10 -25.30
N THR A 53 -20.66 10.19 -24.71
CA THR A 53 -21.01 8.90 -25.32
C THR A 53 -21.75 9.05 -26.64
N SER A 54 -22.72 9.95 -26.71
CA SER A 54 -23.51 10.22 -27.93
C SER A 54 -22.67 10.84 -29.05
N GLU A 55 -21.67 11.65 -28.70
CA GLU A 55 -20.73 12.22 -29.67
C GLU A 55 -19.77 11.17 -30.24
N ILE A 56 -19.27 10.27 -29.38
CA ILE A 56 -18.38 9.17 -29.78
C ILE A 56 -19.12 8.12 -30.62
N MET A 57 -20.34 7.78 -30.22
CA MET A 57 -21.10 6.67 -30.82
C MET A 57 -22.02 7.11 -31.95
N GLY A 58 -22.36 8.39 -32.04
CA GLY A 58 -23.30 8.94 -33.03
C GLY A 58 -24.78 8.69 -32.68
N TYR A 59 -25.08 8.06 -31.55
CA TYR A 59 -26.43 7.82 -31.02
C TYR A 59 -26.41 7.72 -29.48
N ASP A 60 -27.57 7.92 -28.85
CA ASP A 60 -27.72 7.76 -27.41
C ASP A 60 -27.67 6.28 -27.03
N SER A 61 -26.56 5.85 -26.44
CA SER A 61 -26.47 4.52 -25.81
C SER A 61 -27.18 4.50 -24.46
N SER A 62 -27.92 3.43 -24.18
CA SER A 62 -28.42 3.09 -22.85
C SER A 62 -27.40 2.30 -22.02
N ASP A 63 -26.35 1.81 -22.68
CA ASP A 63 -25.49 0.76 -22.13
C ASP A 63 -24.20 1.32 -21.52
N PHE A 64 -23.74 2.46 -22.04
CA PHE A 64 -22.57 3.20 -21.57
C PHE A 64 -22.94 4.65 -21.27
N TRP A 65 -22.27 5.23 -20.27
CA TRP A 65 -22.38 6.64 -19.90
C TRP A 65 -20.98 7.20 -19.70
N LEU A 66 -20.63 8.27 -20.41
CA LEU A 66 -19.35 8.94 -20.33
C LEU A 66 -19.57 10.43 -20.10
N GLN A 67 -19.02 10.94 -19.01
CA GLN A 67 -19.00 12.37 -18.68
C GLN A 67 -17.85 12.68 -17.74
N ASP A 68 -17.18 13.82 -17.92
CA ASP A 68 -16.08 14.28 -17.06
C ASP A 68 -15.00 13.20 -16.82
N HIS A 69 -14.69 12.41 -17.85
CA HIS A 69 -13.76 11.28 -17.81
C HIS A 69 -14.17 10.14 -16.86
N LYS A 70 -15.45 10.05 -16.52
CA LYS A 70 -16.06 8.97 -15.73
C LYS A 70 -16.85 8.05 -16.64
N LEU A 71 -16.56 6.75 -16.62
CA LEU A 71 -17.25 5.77 -17.46
C LEU A 71 -18.19 4.88 -16.62
N GLY A 72 -19.49 5.03 -16.85
CA GLY A 72 -20.53 4.13 -16.38
C GLY A 72 -20.81 3.01 -17.37
N ILE A 73 -20.85 1.77 -16.88
CA ILE A 73 -21.22 0.58 -17.66
C ILE A 73 -22.48 -0.03 -17.05
N SER A 74 -23.50 -0.25 -17.88
CA SER A 74 -24.76 -0.84 -17.40
C SER A 74 -24.55 -2.27 -16.92
N THR A 75 -25.11 -2.60 -15.75
CA THR A 75 -25.00 -3.95 -15.17
C THR A 75 -25.65 -5.02 -16.05
N GLU A 76 -26.63 -4.66 -16.90
CA GLU A 76 -27.30 -5.58 -17.81
C GLU A 76 -26.38 -6.13 -18.91
N ILE A 77 -25.40 -5.34 -19.33
CA ILE A 77 -24.51 -5.71 -20.44
C ILE A 77 -23.22 -6.39 -19.97
N LEU A 78 -22.95 -6.46 -18.65
CA LEU A 78 -21.66 -6.94 -18.13
C LEU A 78 -21.34 -8.37 -18.54
N HIS A 79 -22.31 -9.27 -18.48
CA HIS A 79 -22.11 -10.68 -18.86
C HIS A 79 -21.78 -10.84 -20.36
N PRO A 80 -22.61 -10.35 -21.32
CA PRO A 80 -22.26 -10.45 -22.73
C PRO A 80 -20.97 -9.71 -23.08
N LEU A 81 -20.76 -8.51 -22.54
CA LEU A 81 -19.54 -7.73 -22.78
C LEU A 81 -18.28 -8.47 -22.29
N TYR A 82 -18.33 -9.07 -21.10
CA TYR A 82 -17.23 -9.88 -20.57
C TYR A 82 -16.93 -11.09 -21.46
N ILE A 83 -17.95 -11.82 -21.92
CA ILE A 83 -17.77 -12.99 -22.79
C ILE A 83 -17.08 -12.57 -24.09
N ALA A 84 -17.54 -11.50 -24.73
CA ALA A 84 -16.92 -10.98 -25.93
C ALA A 84 -15.47 -10.57 -25.68
N ALA A 85 -15.22 -9.73 -24.66
CA ALA A 85 -13.87 -9.28 -24.32
C ALA A 85 -12.91 -10.45 -24.07
N ARG A 86 -13.36 -11.47 -23.33
CA ARG A 86 -12.57 -12.66 -23.03
C ARG A 86 -12.27 -13.46 -24.29
N ASN A 87 -13.28 -13.74 -25.11
CA ASN A 87 -13.13 -14.57 -26.31
C ASN A 87 -12.22 -13.90 -27.34
N THR A 88 -12.40 -12.60 -27.57
CA THR A 88 -11.59 -11.80 -28.50
C THR A 88 -10.14 -11.69 -28.01
N PHE A 89 -9.93 -11.41 -26.71
CA PHE A 89 -8.58 -11.43 -26.12
C PHE A 89 -7.89 -12.79 -26.26
N MET A 90 -8.61 -13.89 -26.01
CA MET A 90 -8.05 -15.24 -26.16
C MET A 90 -7.71 -15.56 -27.61
N ALA A 91 -8.55 -15.15 -28.56
CA ALA A 91 -8.27 -15.31 -29.98
C ALA A 91 -7.03 -14.53 -30.42
N ALA A 92 -6.92 -13.25 -30.03
CA ALA A 92 -5.74 -12.42 -30.30
C ALA A 92 -4.46 -13.02 -29.68
N THR A 93 -4.55 -13.51 -28.43
CA THR A 93 -3.41 -14.14 -27.75
C THR A 93 -2.97 -15.44 -28.44
N ARG A 94 -3.90 -16.26 -28.95
CA ARG A 94 -3.55 -17.46 -29.74
C ARG A 94 -2.83 -17.10 -31.03
N LYS A 95 -3.33 -16.08 -31.76
CA LYS A 95 -2.67 -15.56 -32.96
C LYS A 95 -1.26 -15.09 -32.65
N TYR A 96 -1.09 -14.26 -31.61
CA TYR A 96 0.21 -13.75 -31.17
C TYR A 96 1.21 -14.87 -30.84
N ARG A 97 0.78 -15.90 -30.11
CA ARG A 97 1.64 -17.05 -29.79
C ARG A 97 2.05 -17.84 -31.04
N SER A 98 1.15 -17.99 -32.01
CA SER A 98 1.46 -18.62 -33.29
C SER A 98 2.57 -17.87 -34.02
N PHE A 99 2.50 -16.54 -34.07
CA PHE A 99 3.55 -15.72 -34.68
C PHE A 99 4.88 -15.83 -33.92
N CYS A 100 4.87 -15.80 -32.58
CA CYS A 100 6.11 -15.95 -31.79
C CYS A 100 6.82 -17.30 -32.06
N ASN A 101 6.06 -18.36 -32.28
CA ASN A 101 6.62 -19.68 -32.58
C ASN A 101 7.23 -19.75 -33.98
N GLN A 102 6.67 -19.02 -34.95
CA GLN A 102 7.20 -18.94 -36.32
C GLN A 102 8.48 -18.08 -36.39
N ASP A 103 8.51 -16.98 -35.65
CA ASP A 103 9.67 -16.08 -35.58
C ASP A 103 10.90 -16.80 -34.98
N ALA A 104 10.69 -17.67 -33.98
CA ALA A 104 11.75 -18.51 -33.41
C ALA A 104 12.33 -19.56 -34.40
N GLN A 105 11.61 -19.86 -35.49
CA GLN A 105 12.02 -20.86 -36.50
C GLN A 105 12.63 -20.23 -37.77
N THR A 106 12.48 -18.92 -37.96
CA THR A 106 12.81 -18.24 -39.23
C THR A 106 14.04 -17.34 -39.07
N VAL A 107 15.24 -17.94 -39.00
CA VAL A 107 16.53 -17.23 -38.97
C VAL A 107 17.17 -17.27 -40.38
N ALA A 108 16.55 -16.64 -41.38
CA ALA A 108 17.17 -16.18 -42.64
C ALA A 108 16.11 -15.82 -43.70
N GLY A 109 16.00 -14.55 -44.11
CA GLY A 109 15.31 -14.16 -45.35
C GLY A 109 14.69 -12.76 -45.35
N ASP A 110 14.69 -12.11 -46.53
CA ASP A 110 14.33 -10.70 -46.81
C ASP A 110 12.84 -10.30 -46.62
N HIS A 111 11.98 -11.15 -46.03
CA HIS A 111 10.55 -10.85 -45.79
C HIS A 111 10.26 -10.15 -44.44
N LEU A 112 11.26 -9.52 -43.84
CA LEU A 112 11.22 -9.03 -42.45
C LEU A 112 10.25 -7.86 -42.21
N SER A 113 9.99 -7.00 -43.20
CA SER A 113 9.19 -5.77 -43.01
C SER A 113 7.68 -6.03 -42.95
N GLU A 114 7.12 -6.83 -43.85
CA GLU A 114 5.70 -7.19 -43.86
C GLU A 114 5.33 -8.06 -42.65
N LEU A 115 6.22 -8.99 -42.28
CA LEU A 115 6.06 -9.80 -41.07
C LEU A 115 6.11 -8.95 -39.80
N SER A 116 7.02 -7.96 -39.74
CA SER A 116 7.11 -7.02 -38.62
C SER A 116 5.84 -6.18 -38.46
N ASN A 117 5.26 -5.69 -39.55
CA ASN A 117 3.99 -4.94 -39.51
C ASN A 117 2.82 -5.82 -39.04
N SER A 118 2.69 -7.04 -39.56
CA SER A 118 1.67 -7.99 -39.10
C SER A 118 1.84 -8.34 -37.62
N PHE A 119 3.07 -8.47 -37.15
CA PHE A 119 3.37 -8.75 -35.75
C PHE A 119 2.94 -7.60 -34.83
N ASN A 120 3.26 -6.36 -35.21
CA ASN A 120 2.87 -5.16 -34.47
C ASN A 120 1.33 -4.99 -34.38
N ILE A 121 0.60 -5.32 -35.45
CA ILE A 121 -0.87 -5.30 -35.44
C ILE A 121 -1.40 -6.29 -34.41
N VAL A 122 -0.91 -7.53 -34.41
CA VAL A 122 -1.37 -8.57 -33.48
C VAL A 122 -1.02 -8.22 -32.03
N GLU A 123 0.13 -7.62 -31.77
CA GLU A 123 0.47 -7.08 -30.45
C GLU A 123 -0.51 -5.99 -30.01
N SER A 124 -0.84 -5.05 -30.91
CA SER A 124 -1.81 -3.98 -30.63
C SER A 124 -3.18 -4.55 -30.28
N GLU A 125 -3.66 -5.56 -31.01
CA GLU A 125 -4.92 -6.26 -30.73
C GLU A 125 -4.90 -6.93 -29.34
N VAL A 126 -3.81 -7.62 -28.98
CA VAL A 126 -3.67 -8.20 -27.64
C VAL A 126 -3.71 -7.11 -26.56
N MET A 127 -3.04 -5.98 -26.76
CA MET A 127 -3.04 -4.85 -25.83
C MET A 127 -4.42 -4.17 -25.74
N LYS A 128 -5.13 -4.04 -26.85
CA LYS A 128 -6.49 -3.47 -26.91
C LYS A 128 -7.50 -4.35 -26.16
N HIS A 129 -7.63 -5.61 -26.55
CA HIS A 129 -8.63 -6.51 -25.96
C HIS A 129 -8.31 -6.87 -24.50
N SER A 130 -7.03 -6.95 -24.12
CA SER A 130 -6.68 -7.16 -22.71
C SER A 130 -7.01 -5.95 -21.85
N ARG A 131 -6.92 -4.71 -22.37
CA ARG A 131 -7.36 -3.51 -21.64
C ARG A 131 -8.86 -3.61 -21.34
N ALA A 132 -9.68 -3.88 -22.36
CA ALA A 132 -11.12 -4.05 -22.18
C ALA A 132 -11.44 -5.17 -21.16
N LEU A 133 -10.81 -6.34 -21.30
CA LEU A 133 -11.02 -7.47 -20.39
C LEU A 133 -10.61 -7.15 -18.94
N LEU A 134 -9.49 -6.46 -18.72
CA LEU A 134 -9.00 -6.14 -17.38
C LEU A 134 -9.89 -5.11 -16.66
N LEU A 135 -10.55 -4.21 -17.38
CA LEU A 135 -11.52 -3.28 -16.81
C LEU A 135 -12.81 -4.00 -16.37
N LEU A 136 -13.13 -5.14 -16.98
CA LEU A 136 -14.29 -5.97 -16.60
C LEU A 136 -13.94 -7.06 -15.59
N SER A 137 -12.70 -7.56 -15.62
CA SER A 137 -12.18 -8.66 -14.80
C SER A 137 -10.72 -8.39 -14.43
N CYS A 138 -10.54 -7.57 -13.41
CA CYS A 138 -9.24 -7.03 -13.01
C CYS A 138 -8.21 -8.07 -12.55
N ASP A 139 -8.64 -9.23 -12.05
CA ASP A 139 -7.74 -10.29 -11.58
C ASP A 139 -7.45 -11.36 -12.66
N PHE A 140 -7.76 -11.08 -13.93
CA PHE A 140 -7.48 -11.98 -15.06
C PHE A 140 -5.98 -12.08 -15.36
N GLY A 141 -5.26 -12.93 -14.62
CA GLY A 141 -3.79 -13.02 -14.64
C GLY A 141 -3.18 -13.26 -16.02
N THR A 142 -3.84 -14.05 -16.89
CA THR A 142 -3.36 -14.26 -18.27
C THR A 142 -3.31 -12.98 -19.07
N ALA A 143 -4.26 -12.05 -18.89
CA ALA A 143 -4.27 -10.76 -19.57
C ALA A 143 -3.10 -9.90 -19.12
N TRP A 144 -2.90 -9.75 -17.81
CA TRP A 144 -1.72 -9.05 -17.28
C TRP A 144 -0.41 -9.65 -17.78
N ASN A 145 -0.28 -10.98 -17.82
CA ASN A 145 0.94 -11.64 -18.25
C ASN A 145 1.19 -11.50 -19.76
N SER A 146 0.15 -11.53 -20.60
CA SER A 146 0.28 -11.23 -22.03
C SER A 146 0.83 -9.82 -22.25
N ARG A 147 0.33 -8.82 -21.51
CA ARG A 147 0.84 -7.44 -21.56
C ARG A 147 2.31 -7.37 -21.15
N LYS A 148 2.69 -8.01 -20.03
CA LYS A 148 4.10 -8.07 -19.57
C LYS A 148 5.00 -8.68 -20.65
N PHE A 149 4.58 -9.77 -21.29
CA PHE A 149 5.36 -10.45 -22.31
C PHE A 149 5.63 -9.57 -23.54
N ILE A 150 4.62 -8.83 -24.00
CA ILE A 150 4.76 -7.87 -25.11
C ILE A 150 5.69 -6.73 -24.69
N LEU A 151 5.42 -6.10 -23.55
CA LEU A 151 6.15 -4.92 -23.08
C LEU A 151 7.62 -5.16 -22.73
N SER A 152 7.98 -6.37 -22.29
CA SER A 152 9.37 -6.77 -22.06
C SER A 152 10.24 -6.62 -23.32
N LYS A 153 9.65 -6.75 -24.51
CA LYS A 153 10.33 -6.63 -25.79
C LYS A 153 10.36 -5.20 -26.35
N LYS A 154 9.69 -4.24 -25.69
CA LYS A 154 9.58 -2.85 -26.14
C LYS A 154 10.60 -1.95 -25.42
N GLN A 155 10.79 -0.74 -25.93
CA GLN A 155 11.68 0.29 -25.34
C GLN A 155 11.02 1.69 -25.32
N HIS A 156 9.69 1.74 -25.45
CA HIS A 156 8.95 3.00 -25.50
C HIS A 156 8.40 3.36 -24.12
N LEU A 157 8.87 4.47 -23.55
CA LEU A 157 8.46 4.94 -22.22
C LEU A 157 6.94 5.12 -22.11
N SER A 158 6.29 5.66 -23.14
CA SER A 158 4.84 5.89 -23.17
C SER A 158 4.06 4.61 -22.86
N MET A 159 4.44 3.47 -23.46
CA MET A 159 3.74 2.20 -23.25
C MET A 159 3.79 1.75 -21.79
N TYR A 160 4.87 2.03 -21.06
CA TYR A 160 4.96 1.71 -19.63
C TYR A 160 4.11 2.65 -18.77
N LEU A 161 4.05 3.94 -19.14
CA LEU A 161 3.18 4.90 -18.47
C LEU A 161 1.71 4.55 -18.68
N ASP A 162 1.33 4.07 -19.87
CA ASP A 162 -0.02 3.59 -20.17
C ASP A 162 -0.41 2.40 -19.26
N GLU A 163 0.52 1.52 -18.91
CA GLU A 163 0.25 0.45 -17.93
C GLU A 163 0.02 0.98 -16.51
N LEU A 164 0.74 2.03 -16.11
CA LEU A 164 0.50 2.70 -14.83
C LEU A 164 -0.85 3.42 -14.84
N LEU A 165 -1.30 3.96 -15.97
CA LEU A 165 -2.63 4.53 -16.12
C LEU A 165 -3.72 3.46 -16.07
N LEU A 166 -3.57 2.36 -16.82
CA LEU A 166 -4.51 1.24 -16.82
C LEU A 166 -4.69 0.64 -15.43
N SER A 167 -3.58 0.33 -14.74
CA SER A 167 -3.65 -0.21 -13.39
C SER A 167 -4.16 0.81 -12.36
N LYS A 168 -3.93 2.11 -12.56
CA LYS A 168 -4.56 3.17 -11.74
C LYS A 168 -6.07 3.16 -11.92
N LEU A 169 -6.54 3.06 -13.17
CA LEU A 169 -7.96 2.99 -13.50
C LEU A 169 -8.61 1.75 -12.86
N VAL A 170 -7.98 0.58 -12.93
CA VAL A 170 -8.44 -0.63 -12.22
C VAL A 170 -8.55 -0.41 -10.71
N LEU A 171 -7.57 0.26 -10.11
CA LEU A 171 -7.54 0.53 -8.67
C LEU A 171 -8.56 1.58 -8.21
N SER A 172 -9.12 2.39 -9.11
CA SER A 172 -10.15 3.38 -8.76
C SER A 172 -11.43 2.73 -8.22
N TYR A 173 -11.85 1.61 -8.83
CA TYR A 173 -13.06 0.87 -8.44
C TYR A 173 -12.76 -0.48 -7.76
N PHE A 174 -11.56 -1.04 -7.95
CA PHE A 174 -11.13 -2.25 -7.24
C PHE A 174 -9.77 -2.04 -6.52
N PRO A 175 -9.75 -1.25 -5.43
CA PRO A 175 -8.54 -0.76 -4.76
C PRO A 175 -7.70 -1.87 -4.09
N LYS A 176 -8.26 -3.07 -3.95
CA LYS A 176 -7.64 -4.24 -3.34
C LYS A 176 -7.21 -5.30 -4.37
N SER A 177 -7.17 -4.99 -5.68
CA SER A 177 -6.63 -5.92 -6.70
C SER A 177 -5.16 -6.21 -6.44
N GLU A 178 -4.81 -7.45 -6.09
CA GLU A 178 -3.40 -7.82 -5.97
C GLU A 178 -2.70 -7.84 -7.34
N GLN A 179 -3.42 -8.23 -8.40
CA GLN A 179 -2.86 -8.29 -9.75
C GLN A 179 -2.48 -6.90 -10.26
N ALA A 180 -3.32 -5.88 -10.05
CA ALA A 180 -3.00 -4.51 -10.42
C ALA A 180 -1.78 -3.99 -9.66
N TRP A 181 -1.71 -4.18 -8.33
CA TRP A 181 -0.55 -3.78 -7.54
C TRP A 181 0.74 -4.53 -7.95
N CYS A 182 0.66 -5.84 -8.19
CA CYS A 182 1.78 -6.63 -8.71
C CYS A 182 2.26 -6.13 -10.07
N HIS A 183 1.33 -5.81 -10.97
CA HIS A 183 1.66 -5.29 -12.30
C HIS A 183 2.33 -3.92 -12.21
N ARG A 184 1.83 -3.00 -11.38
CA ARG A 184 2.49 -1.71 -11.12
C ARG A 184 3.93 -1.87 -10.66
N ARG A 185 4.17 -2.71 -9.65
CA ARG A 185 5.53 -2.98 -9.15
C ARG A 185 6.43 -3.54 -10.26
N TRP A 186 5.90 -4.42 -11.10
CA TRP A 186 6.62 -4.95 -12.25
C TRP A 186 7.00 -3.85 -13.26
N VAL A 187 6.06 -2.96 -13.62
CA VAL A 187 6.32 -1.85 -14.54
C VAL A 187 7.38 -0.91 -13.98
N ILE A 188 7.27 -0.50 -12.71
CA ILE A 188 8.24 0.40 -12.07
C ILE A 188 9.62 -0.25 -12.02
N LYS A 189 9.70 -1.54 -11.66
CA LYS A 189 10.97 -2.28 -11.69
C LYS A 189 11.57 -2.31 -13.08
N LEU A 190 10.77 -2.53 -14.11
CA LEU A 190 11.21 -2.53 -15.51
C LEU A 190 11.73 -1.15 -15.93
N LEU A 191 11.05 -0.07 -15.53
CA LEU A 191 11.47 1.30 -15.81
C LEU A 191 12.84 1.61 -15.19
N VAL A 192 13.05 1.23 -13.93
CA VAL A 192 14.35 1.36 -13.26
C VAL A 192 15.43 0.55 -13.99
N GLN A 193 15.14 -0.70 -14.35
CA GLN A 193 16.09 -1.56 -15.07
C GLN A 193 16.49 -1.02 -16.45
N LYS A 194 15.59 -0.28 -17.10
CA LYS A 194 15.85 0.39 -18.38
C LYS A 194 16.51 1.76 -18.24
N GLY A 195 16.81 2.20 -17.02
CA GLY A 195 17.51 3.46 -16.75
C GLY A 195 16.63 4.71 -16.84
N TYR A 196 15.30 4.56 -16.79
CA TYR A 196 14.42 5.74 -16.72
C TYR A 196 14.45 6.35 -15.32
N THR A 197 14.44 7.68 -15.25
CA THR A 197 14.26 8.40 -13.99
C THR A 197 12.88 8.13 -13.42
N VAL A 198 12.82 7.65 -12.18
CA VAL A 198 11.55 7.27 -11.52
C VAL A 198 11.10 8.24 -10.43
N GLU A 199 11.81 9.33 -10.16
CA GLU A 199 11.47 10.26 -9.07
C GLU A 199 10.03 10.79 -9.15
N GLU A 200 9.62 11.30 -10.32
CA GLU A 200 8.25 11.77 -10.55
C GLU A 200 7.23 10.62 -10.47
N ILE A 201 7.64 9.40 -10.84
CA ILE A 201 6.80 8.21 -10.70
C ILE A 201 6.61 7.89 -9.22
N LEU A 202 7.68 7.87 -8.41
CA LEU A 202 7.60 7.61 -6.97
C LEU A 202 6.68 8.61 -6.27
N LYS A 203 6.75 9.89 -6.64
CA LYS A 203 5.85 10.94 -6.14
C LYS A 203 4.39 10.64 -6.49
N LYS A 204 4.10 10.36 -7.78
CA LYS A 204 2.74 10.01 -8.24
C LYS A 204 2.21 8.73 -7.61
N GLU A 205 3.07 7.74 -7.37
CA GLU A 205 2.71 6.51 -6.66
C GLU A 205 2.36 6.78 -5.20
N SER A 206 3.14 7.59 -4.49
CA SER A 206 2.83 8.02 -3.12
C SER A 206 1.47 8.72 -3.05
N GLU A 207 1.18 9.64 -3.98
CA GLU A 207 -0.12 10.33 -4.08
C GLU A 207 -1.28 9.37 -4.40
N LEU A 208 -1.05 8.37 -5.26
CA LEU A 208 -2.04 7.34 -5.54
C LEU A 208 -2.39 6.53 -4.30
N VAL A 209 -1.38 6.10 -3.54
CA VAL A 209 -1.60 5.34 -2.29
C VAL A 209 -2.36 6.19 -1.27
N GLU A 210 -2.02 7.48 -1.12
CA GLU A 210 -2.78 8.39 -0.24
C GLU A 210 -4.25 8.47 -0.64
N ARG A 211 -4.55 8.73 -1.92
CA ARG A 211 -5.94 8.78 -2.39
C ARG A 211 -6.71 7.49 -2.11
N ILE A 212 -6.09 6.33 -2.37
CA ILE A 212 -6.74 5.04 -2.13
C ILE A 212 -6.93 4.77 -0.62
N ALA A 213 -5.95 5.14 0.21
CA ALA A 213 -6.03 4.97 1.65
C ALA A 213 -7.11 5.87 2.29
N GLU A 214 -7.33 7.07 1.73
CA GLU A 214 -8.41 7.98 2.15
C GLU A 214 -9.79 7.35 1.88
N MET A 215 -9.98 6.85 0.66
CA MET A 215 -11.26 6.28 0.23
C MET A 215 -11.56 4.93 0.88
N TYR A 216 -10.51 4.14 1.16
CA TYR A 216 -10.64 2.77 1.65
C TYR A 216 -9.78 2.55 2.88
N LYS A 217 -10.41 2.64 4.05
CA LYS A 217 -9.78 2.44 5.35
C LYS A 217 -8.99 1.13 5.40
N MET A 218 -7.81 1.18 6.02
CA MET A 218 -6.92 0.04 6.26
C MET A 218 -6.55 -0.75 4.98
N ASN A 219 -6.34 -0.06 3.85
CA ASN A 219 -5.88 -0.71 2.64
C ASN A 219 -4.40 -1.11 2.73
N TYR A 220 -4.16 -2.28 3.33
CA TYR A 220 -2.83 -2.85 3.49
C TYR A 220 -2.09 -3.01 2.15
N ARG A 221 -2.80 -3.32 1.04
CA ARG A 221 -2.15 -3.51 -0.26
C ARG A 221 -1.53 -2.22 -0.79
N ALA A 222 -2.25 -1.11 -0.66
CA ALA A 222 -1.77 0.21 -1.06
C ALA A 222 -0.58 0.66 -0.19
N TRP A 223 -0.69 0.53 1.13
CA TRP A 223 0.41 0.86 2.04
C TRP A 223 1.64 -0.04 1.83
N ASN A 224 1.44 -1.33 1.58
CA ASN A 224 2.52 -2.27 1.30
C ASN A 224 3.24 -1.93 -0.03
N HIS A 225 2.50 -1.48 -1.05
CA HIS A 225 3.11 -0.91 -2.26
C HIS A 225 3.99 0.30 -1.93
N ARG A 226 3.50 1.23 -1.09
CA ARG A 226 4.30 2.38 -0.67
C ARG A 226 5.54 2.01 0.13
N CYS A 227 5.45 1.00 1.02
CA CYS A 227 6.61 0.44 1.72
C CYS A 227 7.65 -0.12 0.73
N TRP A 228 7.20 -0.81 -0.32
CA TRP A 228 8.08 -1.34 -1.36
C TRP A 228 8.83 -0.22 -2.11
N LEU A 229 8.16 0.90 -2.41
CA LEU A 229 8.76 2.06 -3.08
C LEU A 229 9.93 2.67 -2.32
N VAL A 230 9.98 2.55 -0.99
CA VAL A 230 11.07 3.09 -0.15
C VAL A 230 12.44 2.60 -0.61
N SER A 231 12.53 1.38 -1.15
CA SER A 231 13.78 0.83 -1.71
C SER A 231 14.34 1.62 -2.91
N TYR A 232 13.53 2.44 -3.58
CA TYR A 232 13.92 3.27 -4.72
C TYR A 232 14.03 4.76 -4.37
N MET A 233 13.67 5.16 -3.14
CA MET A 233 13.67 6.56 -2.74
C MET A 233 15.09 7.00 -2.35
N PRO A 234 15.56 8.18 -2.81
CA PRO A 234 16.74 8.81 -2.25
C PRO A 234 16.48 9.24 -0.81
N ARG A 235 17.54 9.38 -0.02
CA ARG A 235 17.48 9.72 1.39
C ARG A 235 16.67 11.00 1.68
N GLU A 236 16.84 12.03 0.87
CA GLU A 236 16.10 13.29 1.01
C GLU A 236 14.59 13.09 0.90
N GLN A 237 14.16 12.25 -0.05
CA GLN A 237 12.75 11.89 -0.21
C GLN A 237 12.23 11.09 0.99
N VAL A 238 13.01 10.15 1.52
CA VAL A 238 12.65 9.38 2.73
C VAL A 238 12.44 10.29 3.94
N LEU A 239 13.35 11.25 4.16
CA LEU A 239 13.24 12.23 5.25
C LEU A 239 11.99 13.11 5.09
N ASN A 240 11.69 13.55 3.86
CA ASN A 240 10.48 14.32 3.58
C ASN A 240 9.19 13.50 3.83
N GLU A 241 9.19 12.23 3.43
CA GLU A 241 8.07 11.30 3.67
C GLU A 241 7.79 11.09 5.17
N VAL A 242 8.83 10.98 6.02
CA VAL A 242 8.66 10.91 7.49
C VAL A 242 7.94 12.15 8.03
N LYS A 243 8.32 13.33 7.55
CA LYS A 243 7.69 14.61 7.95
C LYS A 243 6.26 14.70 7.42
N LYS A 244 6.03 14.40 6.13
CA LYS A 244 4.72 14.49 5.47
C LYS A 244 3.70 13.56 6.11
N THR A 245 4.07 12.31 6.37
CA THR A 245 3.16 11.29 6.89
C THR A 245 2.76 11.51 8.36
N ARG A 246 3.44 12.41 9.09
CA ARG A 246 3.07 12.77 10.46
C ARG A 246 1.66 13.38 10.52
N LYS A 247 1.32 14.25 9.56
CA LYS A 247 -0.02 14.84 9.45
C LYS A 247 -1.10 13.79 9.20
N TRP A 248 -0.82 12.85 8.29
CA TRP A 248 -1.74 11.76 7.98
C TRP A 248 -2.00 10.89 9.21
N ALA A 249 -0.94 10.41 9.86
CA ALA A 249 -1.04 9.52 11.02
C ALA A 249 -1.73 10.20 12.22
N ALA A 250 -1.55 11.51 12.41
CA ALA A 250 -2.25 12.26 13.46
C ALA A 250 -3.77 12.36 13.24
N LEU A 251 -4.23 12.34 11.98
CA LEU A 251 -5.66 12.29 11.62
C LEU A 251 -6.19 10.85 11.63
N HIS A 252 -5.34 9.88 11.33
CA HIS A 252 -5.67 8.47 11.18
C HIS A 252 -4.97 7.59 12.22
N VAL A 253 -5.16 7.91 13.51
CA VAL A 253 -4.43 7.25 14.62
C VAL A 253 -4.68 5.74 14.75
N ALA A 254 -5.79 5.25 14.20
CA ALA A 254 -6.11 3.82 14.15
C ALA A 254 -5.53 3.11 12.90
N ASP A 255 -4.94 3.84 11.95
CA ASP A 255 -4.37 3.26 10.73
C ASP A 255 -2.97 2.69 10.99
N ASN A 256 -2.93 1.45 11.49
CA ASN A 256 -1.68 0.71 11.69
C ASN A 256 -0.87 0.53 10.39
N CYS A 257 -1.49 0.59 9.21
CA CYS A 257 -0.76 0.48 7.95
C CYS A 257 0.08 1.74 7.68
N CYS A 258 -0.43 2.93 8.05
CA CYS A 258 0.34 4.17 8.01
C CYS A 258 1.54 4.09 8.96
N PHE A 259 1.35 3.65 10.21
CA PHE A 259 2.46 3.44 11.15
C PHE A 259 3.45 2.40 10.66
N HIS A 260 3.01 1.32 10.00
CA HIS A 260 3.92 0.38 9.34
C HIS A 260 4.79 1.06 8.26
N TYR A 261 4.21 1.93 7.44
CA TYR A 261 4.97 2.72 6.47
C TYR A 261 6.01 3.64 7.14
N ARG A 262 5.61 4.34 8.21
CA ARG A 262 6.54 5.16 9.01
C ARG A 262 7.72 4.36 9.53
N ARG A 263 7.46 3.16 10.08
CA ARG A 263 8.51 2.23 10.53
C ARG A 263 9.47 1.84 9.40
N ARG A 264 8.95 1.56 8.20
CA ARG A 264 9.80 1.25 7.03
C ARG A 264 10.69 2.43 6.63
N LEU A 265 10.18 3.66 6.66
CA LEU A 265 10.97 4.86 6.37
C LEU A 265 12.10 5.05 7.39
N ILE A 266 11.79 4.89 8.68
CA ILE A 266 12.76 5.00 9.76
C ILE A 266 13.85 3.92 9.61
N LEU A 267 13.48 2.66 9.34
CA LEU A 267 14.44 1.59 9.07
C LEU A 267 15.35 1.93 7.88
N LYS A 268 14.81 2.49 6.79
CA LYS A 268 15.62 2.91 5.65
C LYS A 268 16.65 3.98 6.01
N ILE A 269 16.27 4.96 6.84
CA ILE A 269 17.20 6.00 7.33
C ILE A 269 18.35 5.36 8.14
N LEU A 270 18.03 4.39 8.99
CA LEU A 270 19.02 3.66 9.79
C LEU A 270 19.94 2.79 8.92
N GLU A 271 19.39 2.05 7.95
CA GLU A 271 20.13 1.24 6.97
C GLU A 271 21.16 2.11 6.22
N ASP A 272 20.74 3.25 5.66
CA ASP A 272 21.62 4.13 4.87
C ASP A 272 22.78 4.70 5.71
N THR A 273 22.56 4.87 7.02
CA THR A 273 23.55 5.40 7.96
C THR A 273 24.67 4.39 8.22
N THR A 274 24.38 3.09 8.23
CA THR A 274 25.41 2.05 8.40
C THR A 274 26.33 1.87 7.20
N CYS A 275 25.90 2.32 6.00
CA CYS A 275 26.66 2.14 4.75
C CYS A 275 27.52 3.34 4.35
N THR A 276 27.37 4.51 4.98
CA THR A 276 28.18 5.71 4.69
C THR A 276 29.07 6.05 5.88
N GLU A 277 30.36 6.33 5.66
CA GLU A 277 31.23 6.87 6.72
C GLU A 277 30.58 8.15 7.27
N ILE A 278 30.06 8.07 8.50
CA ILE A 278 29.14 9.07 9.05
C ILE A 278 29.93 10.29 9.50
N SER A 279 29.55 11.49 9.05
CA SER A 279 29.99 12.73 9.71
C SER A 279 29.25 12.88 11.05
N SER A 280 29.94 13.32 12.11
CA SER A 280 29.36 13.44 13.45
C SER A 280 28.06 14.24 13.52
N GLY A 281 27.86 15.23 12.65
CA GLY A 281 26.62 16.00 12.57
C GLY A 281 25.39 15.20 12.12
N LEU A 282 25.59 14.20 11.25
CA LEU A 282 24.50 13.41 10.69
C LEU A 282 23.89 12.44 11.73
N THR A 283 24.72 11.90 12.63
CA THR A 283 24.26 11.05 13.75
C THR A 283 23.39 11.84 14.72
N VAL A 284 23.75 13.10 14.99
CA VAL A 284 23.00 14.00 15.89
C VAL A 284 21.61 14.29 15.33
N ASP A 285 21.50 14.57 14.02
CA ASP A 285 20.21 14.83 13.37
C ASP A 285 19.26 13.62 13.43
N ILE A 286 19.78 12.40 13.29
CA ILE A 286 18.99 11.17 13.39
C ILE A 286 18.50 10.96 14.82
N TYR A 287 19.37 11.15 15.81
CA TYR A 287 19.00 11.04 17.22
C TYR A 287 17.92 12.07 17.61
N GLN A 288 18.04 13.30 17.11
CA GLN A 288 17.04 14.34 17.34
C GLN A 288 15.69 14.00 16.68
N MET A 289 15.69 13.57 15.42
CA MET A 289 14.48 13.10 14.73
C MET A 289 13.81 11.93 15.47
N TRP A 290 14.64 11.02 16.00
CA TRP A 290 14.19 9.88 16.77
C TRP A 290 13.47 10.28 18.07
N LYS A 291 14.08 11.20 18.83
CA LYS A 291 13.50 11.76 20.05
C LYS A 291 12.18 12.47 19.77
N GLU A 292 12.10 13.27 18.70
CA GLU A 292 10.86 13.92 18.29
C GLU A 292 9.75 12.93 17.93
N GLU A 293 10.09 11.79 17.34
CA GLU A 293 9.12 10.74 17.02
C GLU A 293 8.57 10.06 18.28
N LEU A 294 9.43 9.81 19.28
CA LEU A 294 9.01 9.32 20.59
C LEU A 294 8.11 10.35 21.32
N ASP A 295 8.52 11.60 21.41
CA ASP A 295 7.73 12.64 22.08
C ASP A 295 6.35 12.81 21.42
N TRP A 296 6.31 12.74 20.09
CA TRP A 296 5.07 12.81 19.32
C TRP A 296 4.17 11.57 19.51
N ASP A 297 4.74 10.37 19.50
CA ASP A 297 4.00 9.13 19.75
C ASP A 297 3.42 9.10 21.18
N GLU A 298 4.18 9.55 22.18
CA GLU A 298 3.69 9.70 23.56
C GLU A 298 2.51 10.66 23.65
N MET A 299 2.61 11.82 22.98
CA MET A 299 1.51 12.78 22.89
C MET A 299 0.26 12.14 22.28
N LEU A 300 0.41 11.32 21.22
CA LEU A 300 -0.71 10.61 20.61
C LEU A 300 -1.31 9.55 21.55
N ILE A 301 -0.48 8.76 22.24
CA ILE A 301 -0.93 7.72 23.18
C ILE A 301 -1.78 8.33 24.30
N LYS A 302 -1.35 9.48 24.84
CA LYS A 302 -2.09 10.19 25.90
C LYS A 302 -3.38 10.83 25.38
N ARG A 303 -3.39 11.33 24.14
CA ARG A 303 -4.53 12.03 23.55
C ARG A 303 -5.60 11.08 23.00
N TYR A 304 -5.19 9.98 22.39
CA TYR A 304 -6.05 9.03 21.71
C TYR A 304 -5.98 7.67 22.40
N VAL A 305 -6.70 7.59 23.50
CA VAL A 305 -6.82 6.42 24.36
C VAL A 305 -7.35 5.21 23.59
N GLY A 306 -6.83 4.02 23.88
CA GLY A 306 -7.37 2.75 23.36
C GLY A 306 -6.91 2.41 21.95
N ARG A 307 -5.83 3.02 21.46
CA ARG A 307 -5.33 2.79 20.09
C ARG A 307 -4.09 1.90 20.09
N GLU A 308 -4.27 0.62 19.78
CA GLU A 308 -3.20 -0.39 19.75
C GLU A 308 -2.04 -0.01 18.82
N ALA A 309 -2.35 0.61 17.67
CA ALA A 309 -1.37 0.99 16.66
C ALA A 309 -0.25 1.89 17.22
N LEU A 310 -0.60 2.80 18.14
CA LEU A 310 0.35 3.71 18.79
C LEU A 310 1.31 2.93 19.69
N TRP A 311 0.80 2.04 20.53
CA TRP A 311 1.62 1.17 21.38
C TRP A 311 2.52 0.23 20.56
N ILE A 312 2.03 -0.29 19.43
CA ILE A 312 2.85 -1.09 18.51
C ILE A 312 3.97 -0.23 17.89
N HIS A 313 3.70 1.02 17.55
CA HIS A 313 4.71 1.96 17.06
C HIS A 313 5.74 2.28 18.15
N ARG A 314 5.31 2.57 19.38
CA ARG A 314 6.19 2.76 20.55
C ARG A 314 7.16 1.60 20.74
N ARG A 315 6.67 0.35 20.65
CA ARG A 315 7.50 -0.87 20.75
C ARG A 315 8.57 -0.92 19.68
N PHE A 316 8.20 -0.63 18.44
CA PHE A 316 9.16 -0.56 17.34
C PHE A 316 10.22 0.51 17.63
N LEU A 317 9.78 1.69 18.08
CA LEU A 317 10.69 2.78 18.39
C LEU A 317 11.70 2.29 19.45
N LEU A 318 11.23 1.85 20.60
CA LEU A 318 12.14 1.41 21.66
C LEU A 318 13.08 0.27 21.23
N ALA A 319 12.58 -0.69 20.43
CA ALA A 319 13.42 -1.77 19.90
C ALA A 319 14.59 -1.25 19.05
N CYS A 320 14.31 -0.35 18.10
CA CYS A 320 15.35 0.28 17.28
C CYS A 320 16.30 1.11 18.13
N TRP A 321 15.79 1.82 19.15
CA TRP A 321 16.62 2.62 20.02
C TRP A 321 17.66 1.78 20.77
N MET A 322 17.22 0.64 21.34
CA MET A 322 18.11 -0.30 22.03
C MET A 322 19.17 -0.91 21.10
N ILE A 323 18.79 -1.25 19.86
CA ILE A 323 19.70 -1.86 18.89
C ILE A 323 20.76 -0.85 18.42
N HIS A 324 20.34 0.37 18.07
CA HIS A 324 21.22 1.30 17.35
C HIS A 324 21.95 2.33 18.22
N PHE A 325 21.47 2.60 19.44
CA PHE A 325 22.02 3.68 20.27
C PHE A 325 22.51 3.20 21.64
N VAL A 326 22.12 2.02 22.08
CA VAL A 326 22.56 1.43 23.36
C VAL A 326 23.61 0.34 23.13
N SER A 327 23.57 -0.34 21.98
CA SER A 327 24.44 -1.50 21.69
C SER A 327 25.67 -1.18 20.83
N ASP A 328 25.88 0.08 20.39
CA ASP A 328 27.03 0.45 19.55
C ASP A 328 28.28 0.77 20.40
N PRO A 329 29.36 -0.05 20.33
CA PRO A 329 30.59 0.17 21.07
C PRO A 329 31.44 1.33 20.55
N ASN A 330 31.16 1.86 19.34
CA ASN A 330 31.97 2.92 18.72
C ASN A 330 31.63 4.33 19.24
N THR A 331 30.58 4.48 20.05
CA THR A 331 30.28 5.68 20.85
C THR A 331 31.16 5.77 22.11
N CYS A 332 32.43 5.37 21.99
CA CYS A 332 33.37 5.02 23.06
C CYS A 332 33.90 6.21 23.89
N GLU A 333 33.40 7.43 23.70
CA GLU A 333 33.77 8.60 24.52
C GLU A 333 32.63 9.11 25.43
N GLN A 334 31.43 8.52 25.37
CA GLN A 334 30.24 9.00 26.11
C GLN A 334 29.55 7.93 26.99
N GLU A 335 30.28 6.90 27.46
CA GLU A 335 29.69 5.81 28.26
C GLU A 335 28.93 6.31 29.52
N GLY A 336 29.35 7.42 30.13
CA GLY A 336 28.68 8.03 31.28
C GLY A 336 27.41 8.84 30.96
N GLU A 337 27.32 9.48 29.80
CA GLU A 337 26.13 10.24 29.38
C GLU A 337 25.06 9.34 28.77
N ILE A 338 25.46 8.32 27.99
CA ILE A 338 24.53 7.40 27.31
C ILE A 338 23.83 6.46 28.30
N SER A 339 24.57 5.94 29.30
CA SER A 339 23.99 5.12 30.38
C SER A 339 22.96 5.92 31.21
N ASN A 340 23.27 7.17 31.54
CA ASN A 340 22.33 8.08 32.22
C ASN A 340 21.11 8.42 31.33
N ASN A 341 21.30 8.57 30.02
CA ASN A 341 20.21 8.76 29.05
C ASN A 341 19.28 7.54 28.99
N PHE A 342 19.83 6.32 29.02
CA PHE A 342 19.03 5.10 29.06
C PHE A 342 18.19 5.00 30.33
N HIS A 343 18.79 5.30 31.48
CA HIS A 343 18.08 5.32 32.76
C HIS A 343 16.93 6.33 32.77
N PHE A 344 17.19 7.58 32.35
CA PHE A 344 16.17 8.62 32.29
C PHE A 344 15.04 8.25 31.32
N PHE A 345 15.38 7.67 30.17
CA PHE A 345 14.38 7.20 29.22
C PHE A 345 13.52 6.08 29.79
N LEU A 346 14.12 5.07 30.44
CA LEU A 346 13.37 3.96 31.03
C LEU A 346 12.40 4.47 32.10
N GLU A 347 12.79 5.49 32.86
CA GLU A 347 11.92 6.17 33.81
C GLU A 347 10.73 6.86 33.12
N ASN A 348 10.96 7.54 32.00
CA ASN A 348 9.87 8.14 31.21
C ASN A 348 8.91 7.08 30.65
N GLU A 349 9.41 5.93 30.19
CA GLU A 349 8.55 4.82 29.73
C GLU A 349 7.67 4.27 30.85
N LEU A 350 8.25 4.08 32.05
CA LEU A 350 7.48 3.63 33.21
C LEU A 350 6.42 4.67 33.62
N ASN A 351 6.76 5.96 33.58
CA ASN A 351 5.81 7.04 33.83
C ASN A 351 4.68 7.06 32.80
N LEU A 352 4.98 6.85 31.52
CA LEU A 352 3.97 6.74 30.46
C LEU A 352 3.03 5.55 30.72
N VAL A 353 3.58 4.36 30.98
CA VAL A 353 2.79 3.16 31.30
C VAL A 353 1.90 3.39 32.51
N ASN A 354 2.44 3.93 33.59
CA ASN A 354 1.69 4.22 34.82
C ASN A 354 0.55 5.21 34.53
N SER A 355 0.82 6.29 33.80
CA SER A 355 -0.22 7.28 33.44
C SER A 355 -1.35 6.71 32.57
N CYS A 356 -1.07 5.65 31.81
CA CYS A 356 -2.04 5.00 30.92
C CYS A 356 -2.78 3.80 31.54
N SER A 357 -2.31 3.32 32.70
CA SER A 357 -2.84 2.11 33.34
C SER A 357 -3.87 2.41 34.43
N PHE A 358 -3.87 3.64 34.98
CA PHE A 358 -4.81 4.09 36.00
C PHE A 358 -5.80 5.08 35.40
N ILE A 359 -6.91 4.58 34.83
CA ILE A 359 -7.98 5.46 34.35
C ILE A 359 -9.13 5.41 35.37
N PRO A 360 -9.63 6.57 35.85
CA PRO A 360 -10.69 6.66 36.86
C PRO A 360 -12.05 6.09 36.46
N ASN A 361 -12.30 5.85 35.16
CA ASN A 361 -13.62 5.52 34.63
C ASN A 361 -13.54 4.29 33.72
N ASP A 362 -13.92 3.13 34.26
CA ASP A 362 -13.87 1.81 33.61
C ASP A 362 -15.11 1.54 32.71
N ASP A 363 -15.98 2.54 32.57
CA ASP A 363 -17.24 2.41 31.84
C ASP A 363 -17.08 2.41 30.30
N PHE A 364 -15.90 2.79 29.77
CA PHE A 364 -15.66 2.84 28.32
C PHE A 364 -14.56 1.86 27.88
N GLU A 365 -14.86 1.11 26.81
CA GLU A 365 -13.97 0.10 26.21
C GLU A 365 -12.59 0.66 25.82
N ASP A 366 -12.52 1.92 25.35
CA ASP A 366 -11.24 2.55 24.95
C ASP A 366 -10.25 2.65 26.15
N PHE A 367 -10.74 2.91 27.37
CA PHE A 367 -9.90 3.00 28.57
C PHE A 367 -9.43 1.62 29.04
N GLN A 368 -10.28 0.59 28.96
CA GLN A 368 -9.90 -0.80 29.19
C GLN A 368 -8.85 -1.27 28.19
N ALA A 369 -9.05 -0.93 26.91
CA ALA A 369 -8.10 -1.22 25.85
C ALA A 369 -6.76 -0.52 26.09
N GLN A 370 -6.77 0.75 26.53
CA GLN A 370 -5.56 1.49 26.88
C GLN A 370 -4.76 0.80 27.99
N ALA A 371 -5.42 0.42 29.09
CA ALA A 371 -4.79 -0.28 30.19
C ALA A 371 -4.22 -1.64 29.74
N THR A 372 -4.95 -2.35 28.86
CA THR A 372 -4.49 -3.60 28.23
C THR A 372 -3.23 -3.39 27.40
N TYR A 373 -3.21 -2.39 26.53
CA TYR A 373 -2.07 -2.11 25.66
C TYR A 373 -0.85 -1.59 26.44
N SER A 374 -1.05 -0.75 27.46
CA SER A 374 0.04 -0.30 28.34
C SER A 374 0.65 -1.45 29.14
N GLY A 375 -0.17 -2.36 29.67
CA GLY A 375 0.30 -3.56 30.35
C GLY A 375 1.06 -4.52 29.41
N ALA A 376 0.53 -4.74 28.20
CA ALA A 376 1.21 -5.55 27.18
C ALA A 376 2.55 -4.94 26.74
N TYR A 377 2.62 -3.60 26.65
CA TYR A 377 3.85 -2.86 26.40
C TYR A 377 4.88 -3.07 27.51
N LEU A 378 4.46 -2.94 28.76
CA LEU A 378 5.34 -3.12 29.93
C LEU A 378 5.94 -4.53 29.97
N LEU A 379 5.13 -5.56 29.72
CA LEU A 379 5.64 -6.93 29.64
C LEU A 379 6.66 -7.11 28.52
N TRP A 380 6.37 -6.54 27.35
CA TRP A 380 7.31 -6.57 26.24
C TRP A 380 8.62 -5.87 26.61
N LEU A 381 8.55 -4.72 27.29
CA LEU A 381 9.72 -3.98 27.77
C LEU A 381 10.56 -4.83 28.73
N ILE A 382 9.95 -5.45 29.74
CA ILE A 382 10.62 -6.34 30.70
C ILE A 382 11.37 -7.47 29.97
N LYS A 383 10.71 -8.10 29.00
CA LYS A 383 11.28 -9.22 28.25
C LYS A 383 12.46 -8.82 27.35
N ASN A 384 12.47 -7.59 26.83
CA ASN A 384 13.46 -7.14 25.83
C ASN A 384 14.50 -6.18 26.40
N CYS A 385 14.44 -5.83 27.69
CA CYS A 385 15.44 -4.99 28.35
C CYS A 385 16.79 -5.72 28.45
N PRO A 386 17.92 -5.07 28.11
CA PRO A 386 19.25 -5.66 28.29
C PRO A 386 19.53 -6.05 29.75
N LYS A 387 20.19 -7.20 29.96
CA LYS A 387 20.50 -7.76 31.29
C LYS A 387 21.08 -6.77 32.33
N PRO A 388 22.05 -5.88 32.02
CA PRO A 388 22.57 -4.95 33.03
C PRO A 388 21.51 -3.97 33.56
N ASN A 389 20.49 -3.67 32.76
CA ASN A 389 19.41 -2.74 33.11
C ASN A 389 18.17 -3.46 33.67
N MET A 390 18.14 -4.80 33.61
CA MET A 390 17.05 -5.63 34.11
C MET A 390 16.94 -5.57 35.64
N ILE A 391 18.07 -5.57 36.36
CA ILE A 391 18.10 -5.50 37.83
C ILE A 391 17.47 -4.19 38.32
N GLN A 392 17.83 -3.07 37.69
CA GLN A 392 17.26 -1.75 38.04
C GLN A 392 15.78 -1.63 37.65
N LEU A 393 15.40 -2.21 36.52
CA LEU A 393 14.00 -2.28 36.11
C LEU A 393 13.18 -3.08 37.14
N GLU A 394 13.68 -4.22 37.61
CA GLU A 394 13.03 -5.03 38.65
C GLU A 394 12.85 -4.26 39.97
N GLU A 395 13.86 -3.49 40.41
CA GLU A 395 13.76 -2.63 41.60
C GLU A 395 12.66 -1.55 41.46
N LYS A 396 12.60 -0.86 40.30
CA LYS A 396 11.55 0.15 40.04
C LYS A 396 10.16 -0.46 39.88
N LEU A 397 10.07 -1.67 39.30
CA LEU A 397 8.80 -2.40 39.17
C LEU A 397 8.25 -2.84 40.54
N LYS A 398 9.13 -3.25 41.46
CA LYS A 398 8.75 -3.52 42.86
C LYS A 398 8.17 -2.27 43.54
N ALA A 399 8.73 -1.08 43.26
CA ALA A 399 8.21 0.19 43.77
C ALA A 399 6.86 0.60 43.16
N CYS A 400 6.60 0.28 41.88
CA CYS A 400 5.36 0.64 41.17
C CYS A 400 4.16 -0.29 41.47
N ASN A 401 4.28 -1.21 42.43
CA ASN A 401 3.24 -2.19 42.77
C ASN A 401 2.70 -2.93 41.54
N LEU A 402 3.64 -3.40 40.70
CA LEU A 402 3.41 -4.10 39.43
C LEU A 402 2.32 -5.17 39.51
N LYS A 403 2.24 -5.87 40.64
CA LYS A 403 1.24 -6.90 40.93
C LYS A 403 -0.18 -6.32 40.79
N THR A 404 -0.47 -5.18 41.41
CA THR A 404 -1.78 -4.51 41.33
C THR A 404 -2.11 -4.01 39.92
N LEU A 405 -1.10 -3.54 39.19
CA LEU A 405 -1.23 -3.12 37.79
C LEU A 405 -1.61 -4.31 36.89
N LEU A 406 -0.86 -5.41 37.01
CA LEU A 406 -1.03 -6.62 36.20
C LEU A 406 -2.35 -7.36 36.51
N TYR A 407 -2.78 -7.42 37.78
CA TYR A 407 -4.06 -8.02 38.16
C TYR A 407 -5.28 -7.25 37.65
N LYS A 408 -5.20 -5.91 37.56
CA LYS A 408 -6.30 -5.07 37.05
C LYS A 408 -6.43 -5.11 35.54
N VAL A 409 -5.30 -5.18 34.82
CA VAL A 409 -5.25 -5.14 33.36
C VAL A 409 -5.74 -6.45 32.72
N CYS A 410 -5.66 -7.59 33.43
CA CYS A 410 -6.10 -8.87 32.90
C CYS A 410 -6.70 -9.76 34.03
N PRO A 411 -8.00 -9.62 34.35
CA PRO A 411 -8.62 -10.30 35.49
C PRO A 411 -8.62 -11.84 35.37
N GLU A 412 -8.48 -12.41 34.17
CA GLU A 412 -8.57 -13.85 33.93
C GLU A 412 -7.66 -14.32 32.80
N GLY A 413 -6.56 -15.01 33.15
CA GLY A 413 -6.02 -16.20 32.45
C GLY A 413 -5.78 -16.25 30.93
N ARG A 414 -5.99 -15.19 30.15
CA ARG A 414 -6.07 -15.28 28.67
C ARG A 414 -4.75 -15.62 27.95
N TYR A 415 -3.61 -15.57 28.63
CA TYR A 415 -2.31 -15.75 27.96
C TYR A 415 -1.29 -16.46 28.88
N SER A 416 -0.79 -17.62 28.46
CA SER A 416 0.14 -18.49 29.20
C SER A 416 1.49 -17.83 29.55
N LEU A 417 1.96 -16.88 28.71
CA LEU A 417 3.16 -16.07 28.97
C LEU A 417 3.06 -15.23 30.25
N TRP A 418 1.84 -14.87 30.67
CA TRP A 418 1.59 -14.00 31.82
C TRP A 418 1.73 -14.72 33.14
N LYS A 419 1.31 -16.00 33.18
CA LYS A 419 1.45 -16.85 34.36
C LYS A 419 2.93 -17.08 34.68
N SER A 420 3.73 -17.41 33.67
CA SER A 420 5.19 -17.61 33.82
C SER A 420 5.93 -16.37 34.33
N LEU A 421 5.46 -15.17 34.00
CA LEU A 421 6.11 -13.91 34.40
C LEU A 421 5.70 -13.50 35.81
N MET A 422 4.44 -13.72 36.20
CA MET A 422 3.98 -13.62 37.58
C MET A 422 4.70 -14.62 38.49
N ASP A 423 4.85 -15.87 38.05
CA ASP A 423 5.59 -16.90 38.75
C ASP A 423 7.08 -16.53 38.89
N SER A 424 7.70 -15.91 37.88
CA SER A 424 9.09 -15.43 37.96
C SER A 424 9.26 -14.28 38.95
N ILE A 425 8.28 -13.38 39.07
CA ILE A 425 8.30 -12.29 40.04
C ILE A 425 8.10 -12.86 41.46
N GLU A 426 7.21 -13.83 41.64
CA GLU A 426 6.94 -14.48 42.94
C GLU A 426 8.10 -15.36 43.41
N ASN A 427 8.86 -15.97 42.51
CA ASN A 427 10.03 -16.79 42.82
C ASN A 427 11.33 -15.99 43.01
N SER A 428 11.31 -14.67 42.86
CA SER A 428 12.45 -13.77 43.08
C SER A 428 12.53 -13.20 44.51
N HIS A 429 11.83 -13.85 45.44
CA HIS A 429 11.79 -13.52 46.88
C HIS A 429 12.86 -14.25 47.69
#